data_AF-A0A6A5H967-F1
#
_entry.id   AF-A0A6A5H967-F1
#
_cell.length_a   1.000
_cell.length_b   1.000
_cell.length_c   1.000
_cell.angle_alpha   90.00
_cell.angle_beta   90.00
_cell.angle_gamma   90.00
#
_symmetry.space_group_name_H-M   'P 1'
#
loop_
_entity.id
_entity.type
_entity.pdbx_description
1 polymer ?
#
loop_
_entity_poly.entity_id
_entity_poly.type
_entity_poly.pdbx_seq_one_letter_code
_entity_poly.pdbx_strand_id
1 'polypeptide(L)'
;MKTEKLSFDFYPKRCFDLDVFNSHRATNSIYGCCPSSRPLKDFDEAEKHLHELNKKYALQPTDDKFHDRFDCILKSRESLLPIQSLRTEVLHPSCFLNTVRLVDMKQLKEIVIRKSCEQSAKKDKKDMIFNEIVELDVFKYIQVLNISDFKVTVPLETFLHIPDLTVSVSTLTIEDVLLIKKNMFNSPTAKSRCVHFDHVENEDALHNTLGHANPENYKISWYYKLPESDQTLQISKANYYNLSYLLNVAEHIDVEQLRGIVIRKTPGYSDREKGNQPTLDEIVELDVFDCIPVLSISDFKVTLPLETFLHIPVLRVSISTVTIEDVILIKENMLTSPTAKSRRVFYDSIKDADALHNTLGHANPDDNKVSWYFKLPESDQMLQISKANYPYCFSFSWIKTLCISEDAVVQ
;
A
#
# COMPACT_ATOMS: atom_id res chain seq x y z
N MET A 1 -16.23 -23.97 37.04
CA MET A 1 -16.11 -22.51 36.81
C MET A 1 -16.02 -22.32 35.29
N LYS A 2 -17.03 -21.70 34.66
CA LYS A 2 -17.08 -21.58 33.19
C LYS A 2 -16.09 -20.49 32.77
N THR A 3 -15.15 -20.85 31.90
CA THR A 3 -14.21 -19.93 31.25
C THR A 3 -14.91 -19.24 30.08
N GLU A 4 -14.98 -17.92 30.10
CA GLU A 4 -15.52 -17.11 29.00
C GLU A 4 -14.38 -16.73 28.04
N LYS A 5 -14.59 -16.93 26.73
CA LYS A 5 -13.76 -16.32 25.69
C LYS A 5 -14.42 -14.98 25.33
N LEU A 6 -13.74 -13.88 25.61
CA LEU A 6 -14.17 -12.55 25.19
C LEU A 6 -13.38 -12.17 23.94
N SER A 7 -14.04 -12.18 22.78
CA SER A 7 -13.56 -11.52 21.56
C SER A 7 -14.32 -10.21 21.41
N PHE A 8 -13.60 -9.08 21.47
CA PHE A 8 -14.14 -7.78 21.09
C PHE A 8 -13.61 -7.47 19.69
N ASP A 9 -14.40 -7.73 18.66
CA ASP A 9 -14.21 -7.15 17.33
C ASP A 9 -14.98 -5.82 17.30
N PHE A 10 -14.27 -4.69 17.25
CA PHE A 10 -14.90 -3.39 17.04
C PHE A 10 -15.19 -3.19 15.55
N TYR A 11 -16.39 -3.62 15.16
CA TYR A 11 -17.20 -3.23 13.99
C TYR A 11 -16.79 -3.71 12.57
N PRO A 12 -17.82 -3.98 11.73
CA PRO A 12 -18.22 -2.95 10.78
C PRO A 12 -19.55 -2.31 11.19
N LYS A 13 -19.50 -0.97 11.26
CA LYS A 13 -20.60 0.00 11.32
C LYS A 13 -21.84 -0.35 12.15
N ARG A 14 -21.91 0.34 13.31
CA ARG A 14 -23.10 0.83 14.04
C ARG A 14 -23.89 -0.21 14.86
N CYS A 15 -23.97 -0.04 16.19
CA CYS A 15 -25.00 -0.68 17.04
C CYS A 15 -25.26 0.11 18.35
N PHE A 16 -26.38 -0.24 19.00
CA PHE A 16 -27.39 0.68 19.57
C PHE A 16 -27.76 0.48 21.07
N ASP A 17 -28.64 1.40 21.51
CA ASP A 17 -29.54 1.61 22.67
C ASP A 17 -29.68 0.66 23.90
N LEU A 18 -30.14 1.28 24.99
CA LEU A 18 -29.93 1.08 26.43
C LEU A 18 -30.86 0.08 27.15
N ASP A 19 -32.03 -0.25 26.60
CA ASP A 19 -33.11 -0.94 27.35
C ASP A 19 -33.06 -2.49 27.29
N VAL A 20 -32.22 -3.07 26.43
CA VAL A 20 -32.12 -4.53 26.24
C VAL A 20 -31.19 -5.19 27.26
N PHE A 21 -30.12 -4.51 27.69
CA PHE A 21 -29.10 -5.03 28.60
C PHE A 21 -29.64 -5.39 29.99
N ASN A 22 -30.69 -4.71 30.45
CA ASN A 22 -31.27 -4.95 31.77
C ASN A 22 -32.14 -6.22 31.86
N SER A 23 -32.43 -6.90 30.74
CA SER A 23 -33.38 -8.02 30.71
C SER A 23 -32.76 -9.42 30.80
N HIS A 24 -31.44 -9.58 30.67
CA HIS A 24 -30.81 -10.91 30.55
C HIS A 24 -29.86 -11.23 31.71
N ARG A 25 -30.42 -11.86 32.76
CA ARG A 25 -29.63 -12.67 33.69
C ARG A 25 -29.18 -13.94 32.97
N ALA A 26 -27.85 -14.12 32.90
CA ALA A 26 -27.14 -15.36 32.57
C ALA A 26 -27.08 -15.80 31.09
N THR A 27 -26.14 -15.23 30.32
CA THR A 27 -25.60 -15.89 29.10
C THR A 27 -24.12 -15.55 28.89
N ASN A 28 -23.31 -16.56 28.52
CA ASN A 28 -21.83 -16.54 28.49
C ASN A 28 -21.21 -16.02 27.16
N SER A 29 -21.85 -15.07 26.48
CA SER A 29 -21.28 -14.39 25.29
C SER A 29 -22.14 -13.18 24.90
N ILE A 30 -21.54 -12.02 24.67
CA ILE A 30 -22.22 -10.81 24.19
C ILE A 30 -21.80 -10.57 22.74
N TYR A 31 -22.67 -10.88 21.79
CA TYR A 31 -22.64 -10.36 20.42
C TYR A 31 -23.98 -9.64 20.16
N GLY A 32 -23.94 -8.53 19.41
CA GLY A 32 -24.98 -7.50 19.32
C GLY A 32 -26.44 -7.98 19.26
N CYS A 33 -27.31 -7.30 20.02
CA CYS A 33 -28.74 -7.56 20.06
C CYS A 33 -29.45 -6.98 18.83
N CYS A 34 -30.25 -7.79 18.12
CA CYS A 34 -31.19 -7.34 17.08
C CYS A 34 -32.57 -7.98 17.31
N PRO A 35 -33.69 -7.22 17.34
CA PRO A 35 -35.03 -7.77 17.51
C PRO A 35 -35.61 -8.23 16.16
N SER A 36 -34.88 -9.07 15.43
CA SER A 36 -35.45 -9.74 14.25
C SER A 36 -36.37 -10.86 14.73
N SER A 37 -37.64 -10.84 14.30
CA SER A 37 -38.60 -11.93 14.56
C SER A 37 -38.29 -13.23 13.81
N ARG A 38 -37.18 -13.26 13.06
CA ARG A 38 -36.70 -14.42 12.29
C ARG A 38 -35.19 -14.60 12.52
N PRO A 39 -34.70 -15.83 12.69
CA PRO A 39 -33.26 -16.09 12.76
C PRO A 39 -32.59 -15.62 11.47
N LEU A 40 -31.57 -14.76 11.60
CA LEU A 40 -30.71 -14.37 10.47
C LEU A 40 -29.76 -15.52 10.16
N LYS A 41 -29.56 -15.83 8.88
CA LYS A 41 -28.88 -17.05 8.44
C LYS A 41 -27.36 -16.94 8.51
N ASP A 42 -26.80 -15.73 8.39
CA ASP A 42 -25.37 -15.46 8.47
C ASP A 42 -25.04 -14.01 8.86
N PHE A 43 -23.74 -13.73 9.01
CA PHE A 43 -23.19 -12.45 9.46
C PHE A 43 -23.46 -11.31 8.46
N ASP A 44 -23.43 -11.62 7.15
CA ASP A 44 -23.64 -10.64 6.08
C ASP A 44 -25.11 -10.18 6.03
N GLU A 45 -26.05 -11.08 6.33
CA GLU A 45 -27.48 -10.74 6.45
C GLU A 45 -27.76 -9.81 7.65
N ALA A 46 -27.05 -10.02 8.76
CA ALA A 46 -27.16 -9.17 9.95
C ALA A 46 -26.59 -7.76 9.71
N GLU A 47 -25.42 -7.65 9.08
CA GLU A 47 -24.78 -6.37 8.76
C GLU A 47 -25.66 -5.54 7.81
N LYS A 48 -26.21 -6.17 6.76
CA LYS A 48 -27.06 -5.50 5.78
C LYS A 48 -28.37 -4.99 6.40
N HIS A 49 -28.98 -5.78 7.29
CA HIS A 49 -30.21 -5.39 7.98
C HIS A 49 -29.99 -4.22 8.95
N LEU A 50 -28.91 -4.26 9.73
CA LEU A 50 -28.51 -3.18 10.64
C LEU A 50 -28.18 -1.89 9.86
N HIS A 51 -27.56 -2.00 8.69
CA HIS A 51 -27.28 -0.85 7.83
C HIS A 51 -28.56 -0.17 7.30
N GLU A 52 -29.63 -0.92 7.00
CA GLU A 52 -30.90 -0.33 6.54
C GLU A 52 -31.67 0.39 7.65
N LEU A 53 -31.74 -0.18 8.86
CA LEU A 53 -32.34 0.45 10.03
C LEU A 53 -31.67 1.78 10.39
N ASN A 54 -30.34 1.79 10.30
CA ASN A 54 -29.47 2.94 10.50
C ASN A 54 -29.65 4.07 9.49
N LYS A 55 -30.13 3.75 8.29
CA LYS A 55 -30.44 4.73 7.25
C LYS A 55 -31.83 5.35 7.47
N LYS A 56 -32.71 4.63 8.18
CA LYS A 56 -34.11 4.99 8.43
C LYS A 56 -34.31 5.83 9.70
N TYR A 57 -33.49 5.62 10.72
CA TYR A 57 -33.55 6.36 11.99
C TYR A 57 -32.20 7.05 12.25
N ALA A 58 -32.18 8.38 12.24
CA ALA A 58 -30.98 9.18 12.48
C ALA A 58 -30.56 9.08 13.96
N LEU A 59 -29.84 8.02 14.31
CA LEU A 59 -29.33 7.80 15.66
C LEU A 59 -28.01 8.55 15.82
N GLN A 60 -27.92 9.41 16.85
CA GLN A 60 -26.74 10.24 17.12
C GLN A 60 -25.58 9.41 17.69
N PRO A 61 -24.32 9.72 17.33
CA PRO A 61 -23.15 9.01 17.83
C PRO A 61 -22.92 9.32 19.32
N THR A 62 -22.74 8.28 20.14
CA THR A 62 -22.57 8.38 21.61
C THR A 62 -21.22 7.83 22.09
N ASP A 63 -20.20 7.84 21.24
CA ASP A 63 -18.91 7.17 21.50
C ASP A 63 -18.32 7.52 22.88
N ASP A 64 -18.38 8.78 23.30
CA ASP A 64 -17.88 9.22 24.62
C ASP A 64 -18.66 8.58 25.80
N LYS A 65 -19.97 8.41 25.66
CA LYS A 65 -20.83 7.84 26.73
C LYS A 65 -20.65 6.33 26.88
N PHE A 66 -20.21 5.63 25.83
CA PHE A 66 -19.97 4.19 25.90
C PHE A 66 -18.73 3.89 26.74
N HIS A 67 -17.62 4.57 26.48
CA HIS A 67 -16.37 4.37 27.22
C HIS A 67 -16.54 4.73 28.70
N ASP A 68 -17.16 5.86 29.01
CA ASP A 68 -17.46 6.26 30.40
C ASP A 68 -18.30 5.21 31.13
N ARG A 69 -19.33 4.67 30.47
CA ARG A 69 -20.19 3.63 31.06
C ARG A 69 -19.50 2.30 31.19
N PHE A 70 -18.71 1.89 30.20
CA PHE A 70 -17.95 0.64 30.25
C PHE A 70 -16.94 0.68 31.39
N ASP A 71 -16.23 1.79 31.55
CA ASP A 71 -15.36 2.07 32.69
C ASP A 71 -16.13 1.99 34.02
N CYS A 72 -17.29 2.64 34.12
CA CYS A 72 -18.14 2.58 35.31
C CYS A 72 -18.60 1.15 35.64
N ILE A 73 -19.00 0.37 34.63
CA ILE A 73 -19.41 -1.02 34.79
C ILE A 73 -18.25 -1.85 35.34
N LEU A 74 -17.07 -1.73 34.73
CA LEU A 74 -15.89 -2.48 35.16
C LEU A 74 -15.44 -2.07 36.57
N LYS A 75 -15.44 -0.77 36.90
CA LYS A 75 -15.12 -0.25 38.24
C LYS A 75 -16.13 -0.68 39.30
N SER A 76 -17.39 -0.92 38.93
CA SER A 76 -18.46 -1.32 39.86
C SER A 76 -18.44 -2.80 40.26
N ARG A 77 -17.59 -3.63 39.63
CA ARG A 77 -17.53 -5.07 39.94
C ARG A 77 -16.78 -5.30 41.25
N GLU A 78 -17.31 -6.21 42.07
CA GLU A 78 -16.65 -6.64 43.32
C GLU A 78 -15.33 -7.37 43.07
N SER A 79 -15.11 -7.88 41.85
CA SER A 79 -13.88 -8.54 41.44
C SER A 79 -13.52 -8.22 39.99
N LEU A 80 -12.22 -8.23 39.71
CA LEU A 80 -11.67 -8.04 38.37
C LEU A 80 -12.11 -9.17 37.43
N LEU A 81 -12.28 -8.84 36.14
CA LEU A 81 -12.73 -9.79 35.12
C LEU A 81 -11.63 -10.80 34.75
N PRO A 82 -11.81 -12.11 34.99
CA PRO A 82 -10.84 -13.11 34.56
C PRO A 82 -10.97 -13.35 33.04
N ILE A 83 -9.91 -13.03 32.28
CA ILE A 83 -9.89 -13.24 30.83
C ILE A 83 -8.60 -13.93 30.38
N GLN A 84 -8.65 -14.60 29.24
CA GLN A 84 -7.49 -15.25 28.62
C GLN A 84 -7.02 -14.55 27.34
N SER A 85 -7.88 -13.74 26.73
CA SER A 85 -7.60 -13.01 25.49
C SER A 85 -8.22 -11.61 25.60
N LEU A 86 -7.45 -10.60 25.27
CA LEU A 86 -7.88 -9.21 25.21
C LEU A 86 -7.59 -8.68 23.81
N ARG A 87 -8.64 -8.33 23.07
CA ARG A 87 -8.53 -7.70 21.76
C ARG A 87 -9.20 -6.33 21.83
N THR A 88 -8.51 -5.29 21.37
CA THR A 88 -9.06 -3.93 21.40
C THR A 88 -8.55 -3.08 20.25
N GLU A 89 -9.39 -2.13 19.84
CA GLU A 89 -9.01 -0.99 19.03
C GLU A 89 -9.00 0.25 19.92
N VAL A 90 -7.92 1.03 19.87
CA VAL A 90 -7.76 2.22 20.70
C VAL A 90 -7.20 3.39 19.90
N LEU A 91 -7.59 4.60 20.26
CA LEU A 91 -7.03 5.82 19.68
C LEU A 91 -5.61 6.07 20.21
N HIS A 92 -5.42 5.90 21.52
CA HIS A 92 -4.15 6.13 22.21
C HIS A 92 -3.77 4.93 23.10
N PRO A 93 -2.46 4.67 23.30
CA PRO A 93 -1.96 3.65 24.24
C PRO A 93 -2.54 3.78 25.66
N SER A 94 -2.72 5.02 26.13
CA SER A 94 -3.30 5.30 27.45
C SER A 94 -4.71 4.73 27.63
N CYS A 95 -5.53 4.70 26.57
CA CYS A 95 -6.86 4.09 26.60
C CYS A 95 -6.78 2.59 26.90
N PHE A 96 -5.83 1.88 26.30
CA PHE A 96 -5.61 0.46 26.59
C PHE A 96 -5.15 0.26 28.03
N LEU A 97 -4.17 1.05 28.49
CA LEU A 97 -3.62 0.91 29.85
C LEU A 97 -4.69 1.15 30.93
N ASN A 98 -5.63 2.07 30.69
CA ASN A 98 -6.77 2.28 31.58
C ASN A 98 -7.69 1.06 31.62
N THR A 99 -8.01 0.46 30.47
CA THR A 99 -8.85 -0.74 30.38
C THR A 99 -8.19 -1.94 31.05
N VAL A 100 -6.90 -2.16 30.83
CA VAL A 100 -6.17 -3.31 31.39
C VAL A 100 -6.17 -3.33 32.92
N ARG A 101 -6.16 -2.15 33.56
CA ARG A 101 -6.23 -2.04 35.04
C ARG A 101 -7.54 -2.56 35.64
N LEU A 102 -8.57 -2.74 34.82
CA LEU A 102 -9.90 -3.16 35.25
C LEU A 102 -10.16 -4.66 35.01
N VAL A 103 -9.13 -5.42 34.65
CA VAL A 103 -9.20 -6.82 34.26
C VAL A 103 -8.24 -7.67 35.10
N ASP A 104 -8.63 -8.90 35.45
CA ASP A 104 -7.75 -9.86 36.10
C ASP A 104 -6.85 -10.50 35.06
N MET A 105 -5.60 -10.03 35.03
CA MET A 105 -4.63 -10.45 34.03
C MET A 105 -3.99 -11.82 34.35
N LYS A 106 -4.24 -12.44 35.51
CA LYS A 106 -3.55 -13.68 35.93
C LYS A 106 -3.62 -14.83 34.92
N GLN A 107 -4.66 -14.86 34.09
CA GLN A 107 -4.86 -15.90 33.06
C GLN A 107 -4.68 -15.37 31.62
N LEU A 108 -4.28 -14.11 31.45
CA LEU A 108 -4.16 -13.46 30.16
C LEU A 108 -3.02 -14.09 29.35
N LYS A 109 -3.34 -14.59 28.17
CA LYS A 109 -2.40 -15.25 27.25
C LYS A 109 -2.26 -14.52 25.93
N GLU A 110 -3.26 -13.74 25.54
CA GLU A 110 -3.31 -13.06 24.25
C GLU A 110 -3.68 -11.59 24.43
N ILE A 111 -2.92 -10.73 23.77
CA ILE A 111 -3.19 -9.30 23.66
C ILE A 111 -3.12 -8.91 22.18
N VAL A 112 -4.22 -8.35 21.66
CA VAL A 112 -4.30 -7.78 20.32
C VAL A 112 -4.74 -6.32 20.44
N ILE A 113 -3.93 -5.42 19.93
CA ILE A 113 -4.15 -3.98 19.98
C ILE A 113 -4.00 -3.44 18.57
N ARG A 114 -4.99 -2.69 18.12
CA ARG A 114 -4.98 -2.00 16.83
C ARG A 114 -5.26 -0.52 17.05
N LYS A 115 -4.64 0.34 16.25
CA LYS A 115 -4.96 1.77 16.28
C LYS A 115 -6.29 2.01 15.56
N SER A 116 -7.20 2.71 16.22
CA SER A 116 -8.44 3.14 15.57
C SER A 116 -8.16 4.26 14.55
N CYS A 117 -8.78 4.17 13.37
CA CYS A 117 -8.63 5.17 12.31
C CYS A 117 -9.63 6.32 12.51
N GLU A 118 -9.16 7.50 12.94
CA GLU A 118 -10.02 8.70 12.90
C GLU A 118 -10.33 9.07 11.45
N GLN A 119 -11.62 9.12 11.09
CA GLN A 119 -12.06 9.53 9.75
C GLN A 119 -11.78 11.02 9.45
N SER A 120 -11.31 11.83 10.43
CA SER A 120 -11.24 13.29 10.31
C SER A 120 -9.89 13.96 10.62
N ALA A 121 -8.89 13.32 11.22
CA ALA A 121 -7.59 13.96 11.50
C ALA A 121 -6.54 13.65 10.42
N LYS A 122 -6.78 14.18 9.21
CA LYS A 122 -5.87 14.11 8.04
C LYS A 122 -4.57 14.91 8.19
N LYS A 123 -4.11 15.34 9.38
CA LYS A 123 -3.01 16.34 9.45
C LYS A 123 -1.80 16.09 10.34
N ASP A 124 -1.81 15.15 11.28
CA ASP A 124 -0.59 14.83 12.02
C ASP A 124 -0.51 13.31 12.27
N LYS A 125 0.04 12.58 11.29
CA LYS A 125 0.53 11.21 11.53
C LYS A 125 1.81 11.29 12.37
N LYS A 126 1.69 11.76 13.62
CA LYS A 126 2.76 11.56 14.59
C LYS A 126 2.78 10.08 14.90
N ASP A 127 3.94 9.45 14.74
CA ASP A 127 4.14 8.06 15.15
C ASP A 127 3.77 7.94 16.63
N MET A 128 2.81 7.07 16.90
CA MET A 128 2.35 6.84 18.25
C MET A 128 3.11 5.65 18.81
N ILE A 129 3.96 5.94 19.79
CA ILE A 129 4.82 4.97 20.45
C ILE A 129 4.04 4.30 21.57
N PHE A 130 4.17 2.99 21.71
CA PHE A 130 3.54 2.19 22.76
C PHE A 130 4.56 1.27 23.44
N ASN A 131 5.46 1.88 24.22
CA ASN A 131 6.51 1.15 24.93
C ASN A 131 6.02 0.59 26.27
N GLU A 132 5.03 1.24 26.88
CA GLU A 132 4.48 0.94 28.20
C GLU A 132 3.87 -0.48 28.29
N ILE A 133 3.64 -1.14 27.14
CA ILE A 133 3.19 -2.53 27.10
C ILE A 133 4.15 -3.49 27.80
N VAL A 134 5.45 -3.18 27.80
CA VAL A 134 6.49 -4.02 28.44
C VAL A 134 6.46 -3.95 29.97
N GLU A 135 5.77 -2.94 30.52
CA GLU A 135 5.64 -2.71 31.96
C GLU A 135 4.49 -3.53 32.58
N LEU A 136 3.68 -4.21 31.77
CA LEU A 136 2.62 -5.07 32.29
C LEU A 136 3.21 -6.26 33.06
N ASP A 137 2.70 -6.53 34.26
CA ASP A 137 3.13 -7.68 35.08
C ASP A 137 3.04 -9.02 34.33
N VAL A 138 2.09 -9.11 33.39
CA VAL A 138 1.84 -10.32 32.61
C VAL A 138 2.67 -10.42 31.34
N PHE A 139 3.41 -9.38 30.97
CA PHE A 139 4.18 -9.30 29.72
C PHE A 139 5.10 -10.51 29.49
N LYS A 140 5.67 -11.06 30.58
CA LYS A 140 6.55 -12.25 30.55
C LYS A 140 5.83 -13.57 30.26
N TYR A 141 4.51 -13.61 30.39
CA TYR A 141 3.69 -14.82 30.29
C TYR A 141 2.74 -14.82 29.09
N ILE A 142 2.68 -13.71 28.34
CA ILE A 142 1.87 -13.60 27.13
C ILE A 142 2.37 -14.60 26.08
N GLN A 143 1.42 -15.28 25.45
CA GLN A 143 1.67 -16.24 24.37
C GLN A 143 1.49 -15.61 22.99
N VAL A 144 0.60 -14.63 22.86
CA VAL A 144 0.29 -13.93 21.62
C VAL A 144 0.26 -12.43 21.89
N LEU A 145 1.10 -11.66 21.21
CA LEU A 145 1.07 -10.20 21.25
C LEU A 145 0.98 -9.67 19.82
N ASN A 146 -0.06 -8.91 19.54
CA ASN A 146 -0.20 -8.19 18.28
C ASN A 146 -0.45 -6.72 18.55
N ILE A 147 0.47 -5.86 18.13
CA ILE A 147 0.37 -4.40 18.19
C ILE A 147 0.46 -3.90 16.75
N SER A 148 -0.70 -3.61 16.17
CA SER A 148 -0.81 -3.03 14.83
C SER A 148 -1.00 -1.51 14.91
N ASP A 149 -0.36 -0.79 13.99
CA ASP A 149 -0.51 0.66 13.80
C ASP A 149 -0.06 1.55 14.98
N PHE A 150 0.59 0.97 15.99
CA PHE A 150 1.42 1.65 16.98
C PHE A 150 2.88 1.19 16.84
N LYS A 151 3.81 2.12 17.03
CA LYS A 151 5.25 1.85 16.99
C LYS A 151 5.76 1.45 18.37
N VAL A 152 6.79 0.62 18.40
CA VAL A 152 7.60 0.38 19.59
C VAL A 152 9.02 0.83 19.30
N THR A 153 9.67 1.43 20.30
CA THR A 153 11.10 1.81 20.23
C THR A 153 11.94 1.05 21.24
N VAL A 154 11.32 0.23 22.08
CA VAL A 154 12.05 -0.73 22.94
C VAL A 154 12.75 -1.75 22.04
N PRO A 155 13.99 -2.19 22.35
CA PRO A 155 14.70 -3.19 21.55
C PRO A 155 13.87 -4.45 21.29
N LEU A 156 13.87 -4.92 20.04
CA LEU A 156 13.06 -6.08 19.61
C LEU A 156 13.33 -7.33 20.46
N GLU A 157 14.56 -7.49 20.95
CA GLU A 157 14.98 -8.52 21.93
C GLU A 157 14.00 -8.67 23.10
N THR A 158 13.45 -7.55 23.58
CA THR A 158 12.53 -7.49 24.72
C THR A 158 11.23 -8.24 24.48
N PHE A 159 10.87 -8.48 23.21
CA PHE A 159 9.63 -9.16 22.83
C PHE A 159 9.86 -10.62 22.38
N LEU A 160 11.10 -11.06 22.20
CA LEU A 160 11.41 -12.36 21.58
C LEU A 160 11.15 -13.58 22.47
N HIS A 161 10.74 -13.39 23.73
CA HIS A 161 10.20 -14.48 24.55
C HIS A 161 8.75 -14.84 24.15
N ILE A 162 8.03 -13.95 23.45
CA ILE A 162 6.63 -14.15 23.08
C ILE A 162 6.54 -15.11 21.86
N PRO A 163 5.84 -16.25 21.97
CA PRO A 163 5.69 -17.23 20.90
C PRO A 163 5.20 -16.67 19.57
N ASP A 164 4.11 -15.90 19.61
CA ASP A 164 3.49 -15.28 18.45
C ASP A 164 3.49 -13.76 18.62
N LEU A 165 4.34 -13.08 17.85
CA LEU A 165 4.60 -11.65 17.99
C LEU A 165 4.26 -10.94 16.68
N THR A 166 3.50 -9.86 16.78
CA THR A 166 3.35 -8.85 15.74
C THR A 166 3.57 -7.47 16.37
N VAL A 167 4.56 -6.73 15.88
CA VAL A 167 4.88 -5.37 16.35
C VAL A 167 5.25 -4.48 15.17
N SER A 168 5.23 -3.17 15.38
CA SER A 168 5.69 -2.21 14.37
C SER A 168 6.86 -1.39 14.91
N VAL A 169 7.90 -1.22 14.11
CA VAL A 169 9.07 -0.36 14.38
C VAL A 169 9.17 0.72 13.31
N SER A 170 9.97 1.76 13.52
CA SER A 170 10.22 2.77 12.48
C SER A 170 11.26 2.28 11.49
N THR A 171 12.44 1.93 12.01
CA THR A 171 13.56 1.41 11.22
C THR A 171 13.81 -0.05 11.57
N LEU A 172 13.99 -0.89 10.56
CA LEU A 172 14.42 -2.27 10.69
C LEU A 172 15.87 -2.41 10.21
N THR A 173 16.73 -2.99 11.04
CA THR A 173 18.14 -3.24 10.72
C THR A 173 18.36 -4.69 10.29
N ILE A 174 19.51 -5.00 9.67
CA ILE A 174 19.86 -6.39 9.36
C ILE A 174 20.14 -7.20 10.63
N GLU A 175 20.71 -6.55 11.64
CA GLU A 175 20.94 -7.11 12.97
C GLU A 175 19.64 -7.56 13.61
N ASP A 176 18.57 -6.77 13.51
CA ASP A 176 17.23 -7.14 14.00
C ASP A 176 16.70 -8.41 13.31
N VAL A 177 16.85 -8.49 11.99
CA VAL A 177 16.39 -9.65 11.21
C VAL A 177 17.20 -10.90 11.58
N LEU A 178 18.51 -10.78 11.73
CA LEU A 178 19.39 -11.87 12.14
C LEU A 178 19.12 -12.33 13.57
N LEU A 179 18.83 -11.39 14.47
CA LEU A 179 18.43 -11.63 15.84
C LEU A 179 17.11 -12.43 15.88
N ILE A 180 16.08 -11.99 15.14
CA ILE A 180 14.80 -12.70 15.04
C ILE A 180 15.01 -14.10 14.45
N LYS A 181 15.77 -14.21 13.35
CA LYS A 181 16.13 -15.49 12.73
C LYS A 181 16.77 -16.41 13.75
N LYS A 182 17.82 -15.97 14.44
CA LYS A 182 18.52 -16.74 15.48
C LYS A 182 17.57 -17.15 16.61
N ASN A 183 16.67 -16.27 17.03
CA ASN A 183 15.68 -16.62 18.06
C ASN A 183 14.69 -17.69 17.57
N MET A 184 14.19 -17.59 16.34
CA MET A 184 13.31 -18.61 15.74
C MET A 184 13.98 -19.98 15.64
N PHE A 185 15.30 -20.03 15.40
CA PHE A 185 16.07 -21.28 15.41
C PHE A 185 16.22 -21.91 16.79
N ASN A 186 16.39 -21.09 17.83
CA ASN A 186 16.80 -21.58 19.15
C ASN A 186 15.63 -21.69 20.15
N SER A 187 14.51 -21.03 19.89
CA SER A 187 13.39 -20.99 20.81
C SER A 187 12.38 -22.11 20.51
N PRO A 188 12.20 -23.09 21.42
CA PRO A 188 11.25 -24.19 21.20
C PRO A 188 9.79 -23.75 21.25
N THR A 189 9.52 -22.54 21.77
CA THR A 189 8.17 -21.98 21.89
C THR A 189 7.84 -20.99 20.79
N ALA A 190 8.80 -20.57 19.97
CA ALA A 190 8.57 -19.61 18.91
C ALA A 190 7.64 -20.19 17.83
N LYS A 191 6.65 -19.41 17.40
CA LYS A 191 5.65 -19.80 16.39
C LYS A 191 5.73 -18.90 15.17
N SER A 192 5.58 -17.59 15.37
CA SER A 192 5.52 -16.60 14.30
C SER A 192 5.98 -15.25 14.79
N ARG A 193 6.68 -14.52 13.92
CA ARG A 193 7.18 -13.17 14.17
C ARG A 193 6.89 -12.31 12.95
N CYS A 194 6.08 -11.28 13.15
CA CYS A 194 5.78 -10.27 12.14
C CYS A 194 6.26 -8.92 12.66
N VAL A 195 7.07 -8.23 11.86
CA VAL A 195 7.56 -6.90 12.18
C VAL A 195 7.18 -5.98 11.04
N HIS A 196 6.30 -5.02 11.31
CA HIS A 196 6.02 -3.93 10.39
C HIS A 196 7.08 -2.85 10.57
N PHE A 197 7.50 -2.21 9.48
CA PHE A 197 8.53 -1.18 9.48
C PHE A 197 8.21 -0.09 8.46
N ASP A 198 8.72 1.11 8.68
CA ASP A 198 8.61 2.20 7.69
C ASP A 198 9.81 2.21 6.74
N HIS A 199 10.99 1.87 7.24
CA HIS A 199 12.25 1.87 6.52
C HIS A 199 13.15 0.69 6.93
N VAL A 200 13.89 0.12 5.97
CA VAL A 200 15.02 -0.80 6.19
C VAL A 200 16.33 -0.05 6.00
N GLU A 201 17.19 0.04 7.03
CA GLU A 201 18.41 0.89 7.01
C GLU A 201 19.35 0.59 5.84
N ASN A 202 19.50 -0.68 5.46
CA ASN A 202 20.31 -1.11 4.31
C ASN A 202 19.67 -2.33 3.63
N GLU A 203 18.97 -2.07 2.53
CA GLU A 203 18.23 -3.09 1.77
C GLU A 203 19.18 -4.09 1.09
N ASP A 204 20.30 -3.63 0.54
CA ASP A 204 21.28 -4.50 -0.13
C ASP A 204 21.94 -5.46 0.88
N ALA A 205 22.27 -4.96 2.07
CA ALA A 205 22.80 -5.79 3.14
C ALA A 205 21.80 -6.88 3.56
N LEU A 206 20.49 -6.60 3.55
CA LEU A 206 19.46 -7.60 3.82
C LEU A 206 19.48 -8.72 2.77
N HIS A 207 19.46 -8.36 1.49
CA HIS A 207 19.51 -9.31 0.39
C HIS A 207 20.80 -10.15 0.39
N ASN A 208 21.95 -9.50 0.51
CA ASN A 208 23.25 -10.16 0.51
C ASN A 208 23.43 -11.11 1.71
N THR A 209 22.90 -10.74 2.88
CA THR A 209 23.06 -11.54 4.11
C THR A 209 22.11 -12.74 4.15
N LEU A 210 20.86 -12.57 3.67
CA LEU A 210 19.89 -13.66 3.65
C LEU A 210 20.13 -14.64 2.50
N GLY A 211 20.84 -14.20 1.45
CA GLY A 211 21.22 -15.01 0.30
C GLY A 211 20.08 -15.16 -0.71
N HIS A 212 20.06 -16.29 -1.41
CA HIS A 212 19.11 -16.53 -2.49
C HIS A 212 17.65 -16.50 -2.00
N ALA A 213 16.85 -15.67 -2.66
CA ALA A 213 15.44 -15.47 -2.35
C ALA A 213 14.57 -16.06 -3.46
N ASN A 214 13.39 -16.54 -3.08
CA ASN A 214 12.36 -16.94 -4.04
C ASN A 214 11.36 -15.78 -4.20
N PRO A 215 11.34 -15.11 -5.36
CA PRO A 215 10.42 -14.02 -5.62
C PRO A 215 9.00 -14.54 -5.92
N GLU A 216 8.02 -14.06 -5.16
CA GLU A 216 6.58 -14.21 -5.43
C GLU A 216 5.96 -12.83 -5.73
N ASN A 217 4.79 -12.79 -6.37
CA ASN A 217 4.19 -11.57 -6.94
C ASN A 217 4.15 -10.32 -6.03
N TYR A 218 4.08 -10.48 -4.70
CA TYR A 218 4.00 -9.38 -3.73
C TYR A 218 4.91 -9.60 -2.52
N LYS A 219 5.81 -10.58 -2.59
CA LYS A 219 6.55 -11.08 -1.43
C LYS A 219 7.86 -11.70 -1.88
N ILE A 220 8.95 -11.37 -1.20
CA ILE A 220 10.21 -12.11 -1.33
C ILE A 220 10.33 -13.03 -0.13
N SER A 221 10.63 -14.31 -0.37
CA SER A 221 10.76 -15.32 0.67
C SER A 221 12.14 -15.99 0.65
N TRP A 222 12.73 -16.18 1.83
CA TRP A 222 13.91 -16.99 2.07
C TRP A 222 13.52 -18.21 2.90
N TYR A 223 14.08 -19.37 2.55
CA TYR A 223 13.78 -20.64 3.19
C TYR A 223 15.04 -21.24 3.78
N TYR A 224 15.00 -21.61 5.07
CA TYR A 224 16.12 -22.22 5.76
C TYR A 224 15.69 -23.53 6.41
N LYS A 225 16.36 -24.61 6.03
CA LYS A 225 16.12 -25.92 6.64
C LYS A 225 16.61 -25.91 8.09
N LEU A 226 15.78 -26.39 9.02
CA LEU A 226 16.17 -26.58 10.40
C LEU A 226 17.03 -27.85 10.52
N PRO A 227 18.17 -27.81 11.26
CA PRO A 227 18.89 -29.03 11.59
C PRO A 227 17.96 -30.01 12.32
N GLU A 228 18.00 -31.28 11.94
CA GLU A 228 17.29 -32.37 12.65
C GLU A 228 15.74 -32.25 12.66
N SER A 229 15.16 -31.41 11.80
CA SER A 229 13.71 -31.26 11.64
C SER A 229 13.30 -31.22 10.18
N ASP A 230 12.12 -31.75 9.87
CA ASP A 230 11.48 -31.60 8.56
C ASP A 230 10.85 -30.21 8.37
N GLN A 231 10.89 -29.37 9.41
CA GLN A 231 10.40 -28.01 9.33
C GLN A 231 11.42 -27.08 8.63
N THR A 232 10.89 -26.07 7.95
CA THR A 232 11.67 -25.03 7.28
C THR A 232 11.27 -23.67 7.84
N LEU A 233 12.26 -22.87 8.24
CA LEU A 233 12.03 -21.48 8.60
C LEU A 233 11.85 -20.66 7.32
N GLN A 234 10.68 -20.04 7.17
CA GLN A 234 10.43 -19.04 6.15
C GLN A 234 10.62 -17.65 6.74
N ILE A 235 11.52 -16.87 6.15
CA ILE A 235 11.59 -15.41 6.34
C ILE A 235 10.98 -14.79 5.11
N SER A 236 10.16 -13.77 5.26
CA SER A 236 9.55 -13.15 4.10
C SER A 236 9.27 -11.68 4.30
N LYS A 237 9.52 -10.91 3.24
CA LYS A 237 9.28 -9.49 3.17
C LYS A 237 8.18 -9.21 2.15
N ALA A 238 7.12 -8.53 2.54
CA ALA A 238 6.11 -8.07 1.61
C ALA A 238 6.66 -6.86 0.83
N ASN A 239 6.68 -6.96 -0.50
CA ASN A 239 7.11 -5.88 -1.38
C ASN A 239 5.89 -5.10 -1.82
N TYR A 240 5.45 -4.18 -0.97
CA TYR A 240 4.56 -3.12 -1.43
C TYR A 240 5.43 -2.09 -2.15
N TYR A 241 5.47 -2.17 -3.49
CA TYR A 241 5.96 -1.14 -4.41
C TYR A 241 7.49 -1.00 -4.63
N ASN A 242 8.29 -2.06 -4.60
CA ASN A 242 9.72 -1.92 -4.93
C ASN A 242 10.08 -2.50 -6.33
N LEU A 243 10.77 -1.69 -7.13
CA LEU A 243 11.42 -2.02 -8.41
C LEU A 243 12.46 -3.13 -8.30
N SER A 244 12.95 -3.44 -7.10
CA SER A 244 13.78 -4.61 -6.85
C SER A 244 13.13 -5.91 -7.34
N TYR A 245 11.80 -5.98 -7.42
CA TYR A 245 11.11 -7.10 -8.07
C TYR A 245 11.31 -7.13 -9.59
N LEU A 246 11.24 -5.97 -10.27
CA LEU A 246 11.50 -5.89 -11.71
C LEU A 246 12.95 -6.22 -12.06
N LEU A 247 13.91 -5.74 -11.26
CA LEU A 247 15.34 -6.06 -11.41
C LEU A 247 15.58 -7.57 -11.25
N ASN A 248 15.01 -8.20 -10.21
CA ASN A 248 15.13 -9.66 -10.02
C ASN A 248 14.45 -10.48 -11.12
N VAL A 249 13.30 -10.04 -11.63
CA VAL A 249 12.60 -10.74 -12.72
C VAL A 249 13.37 -10.59 -14.03
N ALA A 250 14.01 -9.44 -14.28
CA ALA A 250 14.80 -9.20 -15.47
C ALA A 250 15.98 -10.17 -15.63
N GLU A 251 16.64 -10.56 -14.53
CA GLU A 251 17.72 -11.58 -14.55
C GLU A 251 17.26 -12.96 -15.07
N HIS A 252 15.95 -13.22 -15.07
CA HIS A 252 15.36 -14.50 -15.45
C HIS A 252 14.60 -14.44 -16.79
N ILE A 253 14.59 -13.28 -17.48
CA ILE A 253 13.94 -13.10 -18.77
C ILE A 253 14.93 -13.37 -19.90
N ASP A 254 14.54 -14.21 -20.84
CA ASP A 254 15.25 -14.34 -22.12
C ASP A 254 15.14 -13.02 -22.90
N VAL A 255 16.23 -12.26 -22.89
CA VAL A 255 16.34 -10.92 -23.50
C VAL A 255 16.07 -10.98 -25.00
N GLU A 256 16.41 -12.08 -25.68
CA GLU A 256 16.19 -12.23 -27.13
C GLU A 256 14.70 -12.32 -27.49
N GLN A 257 13.86 -12.75 -26.54
CA GLN A 257 12.43 -12.88 -26.71
C GLN A 257 11.64 -11.69 -26.16
N LEU A 258 12.28 -10.79 -25.41
CA LEU A 258 11.60 -9.65 -24.79
C LEU A 258 11.09 -8.65 -25.85
N ARG A 259 9.76 -8.54 -25.97
CA ARG A 259 9.09 -7.63 -26.91
C ARG A 259 8.74 -6.27 -26.31
N GLY A 260 9.07 -6.04 -25.04
CA GLY A 260 8.84 -4.77 -24.37
C GLY A 260 8.46 -4.89 -22.92
N ILE A 261 8.51 -3.75 -22.23
CA ILE A 261 8.18 -3.61 -20.82
C ILE A 261 6.95 -2.72 -20.69
N VAL A 262 5.93 -3.22 -19.98
CA VAL A 262 4.72 -2.46 -19.66
C VAL A 262 4.55 -2.46 -18.15
N ILE A 263 4.69 -1.29 -17.55
CA ILE A 263 4.56 -1.08 -16.10
C ILE A 263 3.30 -0.26 -15.87
N ARG A 264 2.41 -0.79 -15.03
CA ARG A 264 1.17 -0.12 -14.62
C ARG A 264 0.98 -0.30 -13.14
N LYS A 265 0.43 0.71 -12.48
CA LYS A 265 0.00 0.55 -11.09
C LYS A 265 -1.31 -0.23 -11.06
N THR A 266 -1.36 -1.33 -10.31
CA THR A 266 -2.63 -2.02 -10.03
C THR A 266 -3.49 -1.08 -9.19
N PRO A 267 -4.74 -0.76 -9.60
CA PRO A 267 -5.58 0.16 -8.85
C PRO A 267 -5.93 -0.43 -7.48
N GLY A 268 -5.23 0.00 -6.43
CA GLY A 268 -5.59 -0.29 -5.05
C GLY A 268 -6.82 0.52 -4.65
N TYR A 269 -7.67 -0.06 -3.79
CA TYR A 269 -8.93 0.56 -3.32
C TYR A 269 -8.77 1.94 -2.65
N SER A 270 -7.55 2.37 -2.32
CA SER A 270 -7.25 3.65 -1.63
C SER A 270 -6.54 4.71 -2.48
N ASP A 271 -6.22 4.46 -3.75
CA ASP A 271 -5.33 5.34 -4.53
C ASP A 271 -6.03 6.53 -5.22
N ARG A 272 -7.32 6.76 -4.97
CA ARG A 272 -8.05 7.87 -5.58
C ARG A 272 -7.71 9.26 -5.02
N GLU A 273 -6.87 9.39 -3.98
CA GLU A 273 -6.73 10.66 -3.24
C GLU A 273 -5.30 11.18 -3.02
N LYS A 274 -4.25 10.65 -3.68
CA LYS A 274 -2.92 11.28 -3.60
C LYS A 274 -2.47 11.76 -4.97
N GLY A 275 -2.48 13.08 -5.15
CA GLY A 275 -1.90 13.77 -6.31
C GLY A 275 -0.37 13.66 -6.45
N ASN A 276 0.28 12.73 -5.73
CA ASN A 276 1.69 12.42 -5.89
C ASN A 276 1.80 11.04 -6.53
N GLN A 277 1.95 11.01 -7.86
CA GLN A 277 2.38 9.82 -8.56
C GLN A 277 3.83 9.49 -8.16
N PRO A 278 4.15 8.22 -7.84
CA PRO A 278 5.51 7.79 -7.54
C PRO A 278 6.43 7.94 -8.76
N THR A 279 7.74 8.07 -8.52
CA THR A 279 8.76 8.14 -9.57
C THR A 279 9.32 6.75 -9.91
N LEU A 280 9.89 6.60 -11.10
CA LEU A 280 10.34 5.32 -11.68
C LEU A 280 11.63 5.50 -12.49
N ASP A 281 12.66 6.08 -11.88
CA ASP A 281 13.91 6.40 -12.57
C ASP A 281 14.86 5.21 -12.65
N GLU A 282 14.79 4.29 -11.68
CA GLU A 282 15.59 3.04 -11.61
C GLU A 282 15.34 2.08 -12.78
N ILE A 283 14.36 2.36 -13.65
CA ILE A 283 14.11 1.57 -14.87
C ILE A 283 15.32 1.50 -15.80
N VAL A 284 16.19 2.51 -15.74
CA VAL A 284 17.41 2.59 -16.54
C VAL A 284 18.51 1.64 -16.08
N GLU A 285 18.38 1.08 -14.89
CA GLU A 285 19.34 0.12 -14.32
C GLU A 285 19.09 -1.32 -14.80
N LEU A 286 18.01 -1.56 -15.56
CA LEU A 286 17.76 -2.87 -16.15
C LEU A 286 18.77 -3.14 -17.27
N ASP A 287 19.44 -4.30 -17.24
CA ASP A 287 20.35 -4.75 -18.31
C ASP A 287 19.69 -4.77 -19.70
N VAL A 288 18.36 -4.89 -19.75
CA VAL A 288 17.58 -4.91 -21.00
C VAL A 288 17.17 -3.52 -21.49
N PHE A 289 17.38 -2.46 -20.71
CA PHE A 289 16.86 -1.11 -20.98
C PHE A 289 17.30 -0.55 -22.33
N ASP A 290 18.53 -0.86 -22.77
CA ASP A 290 19.08 -0.39 -24.04
C ASP A 290 18.55 -1.15 -25.27
N CYS A 291 17.95 -2.33 -25.06
CA CYS A 291 17.58 -3.26 -26.12
C CYS A 291 16.06 -3.44 -26.28
N ILE A 292 15.24 -2.89 -25.37
CA ILE A 292 13.79 -3.08 -25.41
C ILE A 292 13.14 -2.33 -26.59
N PRO A 293 12.27 -2.98 -27.37
CA PRO A 293 11.62 -2.32 -28.50
C PRO A 293 10.39 -1.49 -28.07
N VAL A 294 9.86 -1.71 -26.86
CA VAL A 294 8.69 -1.02 -26.31
C VAL A 294 8.88 -0.76 -24.83
N LEU A 295 8.67 0.48 -24.39
CA LEU A 295 8.55 0.86 -22.99
C LEU A 295 7.25 1.62 -22.77
N SER A 296 6.42 1.15 -21.84
CA SER A 296 5.19 1.83 -21.45
C SER A 296 5.05 1.86 -19.94
N ILE A 297 5.26 3.04 -19.36
CA ILE A 297 5.06 3.34 -17.95
C ILE A 297 3.77 4.14 -17.79
N SER A 298 2.80 3.62 -17.04
CA SER A 298 1.61 4.35 -16.62
C SER A 298 1.53 4.41 -15.10
N ASP A 299 0.97 5.51 -14.58
CA ASP A 299 0.72 5.74 -13.15
C ASP A 299 1.97 5.98 -12.29
N PHE A 300 3.15 5.98 -12.93
CA PHE A 300 4.42 6.45 -12.39
C PHE A 300 4.96 7.60 -13.26
N LYS A 301 5.80 8.45 -12.67
CA LYS A 301 6.54 9.50 -13.34
C LYS A 301 8.01 9.13 -13.52
N VAL A 302 8.65 9.66 -14.54
CA VAL A 302 10.11 9.70 -14.64
C VAL A 302 10.57 11.14 -14.43
N THR A 303 11.69 11.32 -13.75
CA THR A 303 12.35 12.61 -13.52
C THR A 303 13.65 12.74 -14.33
N LEU A 304 14.16 11.62 -14.85
CA LEU A 304 15.28 11.61 -15.76
C LEU A 304 14.97 12.39 -17.06
N PRO A 305 15.99 12.99 -17.70
CA PRO A 305 15.83 13.66 -18.99
C PRO A 305 15.17 12.74 -20.02
N LEU A 306 14.28 13.29 -20.84
CA LEU A 306 13.58 12.50 -21.87
C LEU A 306 14.54 11.86 -22.87
N GLU A 307 15.69 12.49 -23.12
CA GLU A 307 16.79 11.99 -23.96
C GLU A 307 17.20 10.56 -23.61
N THR A 308 17.21 10.23 -22.32
CA THR A 308 17.56 8.91 -21.78
C THR A 308 16.69 7.78 -22.34
N PHE A 309 15.51 8.09 -22.85
CA PHE A 309 14.54 7.09 -23.33
C PHE A 309 14.36 7.09 -24.85
N LEU A 310 15.00 8.01 -25.58
CA LEU A 310 14.71 8.25 -27.00
C LEU A 310 15.28 7.20 -27.95
N HIS A 311 16.16 6.32 -27.48
CA HIS A 311 16.60 5.13 -28.22
C HIS A 311 15.47 4.10 -28.39
N ILE A 312 14.47 4.12 -27.51
CA ILE A 312 13.38 3.15 -27.49
C ILE A 312 12.40 3.42 -28.65
N PRO A 313 12.13 2.43 -29.53
CA PRO A 313 11.26 2.60 -30.70
C PRO A 313 9.84 3.08 -30.38
N VAL A 314 9.22 2.46 -29.37
CA VAL A 314 7.87 2.78 -28.89
C VAL A 314 7.95 3.19 -27.42
N LEU A 315 7.79 4.49 -27.17
CA LEU A 315 7.93 5.05 -25.82
C LEU A 315 6.60 5.60 -25.31
N ARG A 316 6.26 5.25 -24.07
CA ARG A 316 5.17 5.88 -23.32
C ARG A 316 5.61 6.10 -21.88
N VAL A 317 5.69 7.36 -21.47
CA VAL A 317 6.12 7.77 -20.11
C VAL A 317 5.29 8.95 -19.60
N SER A 318 5.35 9.19 -18.30
CA SER A 318 4.74 10.37 -17.67
C SER A 318 5.82 11.20 -16.98
N ILE A 319 5.74 12.52 -17.07
CA ILE A 319 6.65 13.46 -16.41
C ILE A 319 5.83 14.52 -15.67
N SER A 320 6.45 15.31 -14.79
CA SER A 320 5.72 16.37 -14.07
C SER A 320 5.43 17.58 -14.95
N THR A 321 6.47 18.08 -15.63
CA THR A 321 6.38 19.28 -16.45
C THR A 321 7.05 19.01 -17.78
N VAL A 322 6.36 19.31 -18.87
CA VAL A 322 6.92 19.29 -20.23
C VAL A 322 7.25 20.71 -20.66
N THR A 323 8.38 20.91 -21.33
CA THR A 323 8.74 22.20 -21.95
C THR A 323 8.63 22.14 -23.47
N ILE A 324 8.79 23.29 -24.13
CA ILE A 324 8.82 23.35 -25.58
C ILE A 324 10.08 22.66 -26.14
N GLU A 325 11.20 22.77 -25.44
CA GLU A 325 12.46 22.11 -25.78
C GLU A 325 12.30 20.59 -25.78
N ASP A 326 11.57 20.02 -24.81
CA ASP A 326 11.25 18.58 -24.79
C ASP A 326 10.47 18.16 -26.05
N VAL A 327 9.50 18.98 -26.48
CA VAL A 327 8.69 18.69 -27.67
C VAL A 327 9.52 18.78 -28.94
N ILE A 328 10.41 19.77 -29.05
CA ILE A 328 11.35 19.90 -30.18
C ILE A 328 12.31 18.71 -30.20
N LEU A 329 12.91 18.37 -29.06
CA LEU A 329 13.82 17.24 -28.92
C LEU A 329 13.17 15.94 -29.39
N ILE A 330 11.94 15.66 -28.94
CA ILE A 330 11.20 14.47 -29.38
C ILE A 330 10.90 14.53 -30.88
N LYS A 331 10.49 15.69 -31.40
CA LYS A 331 10.23 15.89 -32.83
C LYS A 331 11.49 15.59 -33.66
N GLU A 332 12.62 16.17 -33.31
CA GLU A 332 13.90 15.98 -34.01
C GLU A 332 14.34 14.52 -33.94
N ASN A 333 14.21 13.88 -32.78
CA ASN A 333 14.50 12.45 -32.63
C ASN A 333 13.57 11.58 -33.50
N MET A 334 12.27 11.88 -33.56
CA MET A 334 11.35 11.19 -34.46
C MET A 334 11.80 11.33 -35.92
N LEU A 335 12.22 12.52 -36.35
CA LEU A 335 12.63 12.76 -37.74
C LEU A 335 13.99 12.13 -38.12
N THR A 336 14.89 11.99 -37.15
CA THR A 336 16.29 11.56 -37.41
C THR A 336 16.56 10.10 -37.06
N SER A 337 15.81 9.52 -36.12
CA SER A 337 16.04 8.14 -35.68
C SER A 337 15.39 7.12 -36.61
N PRO A 338 16.14 6.16 -37.16
CA PRO A 338 15.59 5.12 -38.04
C PRO A 338 14.71 4.11 -37.30
N THR A 339 14.82 4.03 -35.98
CA THR A 339 14.07 3.07 -35.15
C THR A 339 12.85 3.69 -34.49
N ALA A 340 12.70 5.01 -34.52
CA ALA A 340 11.59 5.72 -33.90
C ALA A 340 10.24 5.39 -34.55
N LYS A 341 9.31 4.79 -33.79
CA LYS A 341 7.97 4.42 -34.25
C LYS A 341 6.88 5.33 -33.70
N SER A 342 6.83 5.50 -32.37
CA SER A 342 5.83 6.35 -31.72
C SER A 342 6.23 6.74 -30.30
N ARG A 343 5.87 7.94 -29.87
CA ARG A 343 6.18 8.45 -28.53
C ARG A 343 4.93 9.08 -27.91
N ARG A 344 4.68 8.80 -26.63
CA ARG A 344 3.65 9.46 -25.84
C ARG A 344 4.22 9.93 -24.52
N VAL A 345 4.08 11.22 -24.25
CA VAL A 345 4.51 11.85 -23.00
C VAL A 345 3.28 12.41 -22.31
N PHE A 346 2.96 11.85 -21.15
CA PHE A 346 1.93 12.37 -20.26
C PHE A 346 2.57 13.40 -19.33
N TYR A 347 1.83 14.44 -18.99
CA TYR A 347 2.37 15.52 -18.15
C TYR A 347 1.28 16.12 -17.27
N ASP A 348 1.67 16.69 -16.13
CA ASP A 348 0.73 17.43 -15.27
C ASP A 348 0.63 18.90 -15.67
N SER A 349 1.75 19.46 -16.11
CA SER A 349 1.89 20.87 -16.46
C SER A 349 2.76 21.05 -17.69
N ILE A 350 2.51 22.11 -18.43
CA ILE A 350 3.36 22.54 -19.53
C ILE A 350 3.94 23.91 -19.20
N LYS A 351 5.25 24.06 -19.38
CA LYS A 351 5.93 25.35 -19.29
C LYS A 351 5.80 26.08 -20.63
N ASP A 352 5.51 27.38 -20.57
CA ASP A 352 5.49 28.26 -21.75
C ASP A 352 4.57 27.77 -22.88
N ALA A 353 3.35 27.36 -22.55
CA ALA A 353 2.38 26.80 -23.49
C ALA A 353 2.10 27.68 -24.70
N ASP A 354 2.18 29.01 -24.54
CA ASP A 354 1.98 29.98 -25.62
C ASP A 354 3.07 29.89 -26.70
N ALA A 355 4.26 29.38 -26.37
CA ALA A 355 5.35 29.20 -27.33
C ALA A 355 5.07 28.08 -28.34
N LEU A 356 4.19 27.12 -28.02
CA LEU A 356 3.88 25.98 -28.91
C LEU A 356 3.42 26.42 -30.29
N HIS A 357 2.52 27.41 -30.36
CA HIS A 357 1.99 27.89 -31.63
C HIS A 357 3.06 28.63 -32.45
N ASN A 358 3.92 29.39 -31.77
CA ASN A 358 5.01 30.10 -32.43
C ASN A 358 6.10 29.13 -32.95
N THR A 359 6.33 28.02 -32.25
CA THR A 359 7.38 27.06 -32.58
C THR A 359 6.93 25.98 -33.58
N LEU A 360 5.73 25.43 -33.41
CA LEU A 360 5.23 24.33 -34.23
C LEU A 360 4.41 24.80 -35.44
N GLY A 361 4.05 26.09 -35.50
CA GLY A 361 3.29 26.67 -36.58
C GLY A 361 1.78 26.41 -36.46
N HIS A 362 1.10 26.41 -37.62
CA HIS A 362 -0.35 26.28 -37.70
C HIS A 362 -0.82 24.95 -37.09
N ALA A 363 -1.75 25.04 -36.16
CA ALA A 363 -2.28 23.90 -35.46
C ALA A 363 -3.70 23.59 -35.96
N ASN A 364 -4.01 22.31 -36.16
CA ASN A 364 -5.34 21.88 -36.53
C ASN A 364 -6.11 21.49 -35.26
N PRO A 365 -7.10 22.29 -34.84
CA PRO A 365 -7.93 21.96 -33.70
C PRO A 365 -8.94 20.86 -34.06
N ASP A 366 -9.14 19.95 -33.12
CA ASP A 366 -10.20 18.95 -33.04
C ASP A 366 -10.79 19.03 -31.61
N ASP A 367 -11.99 18.51 -31.38
CA ASP A 367 -12.81 18.79 -30.19
C ASP A 367 -12.08 18.63 -28.85
N ASN A 368 -11.12 17.70 -28.75
CA ASN A 368 -10.33 17.44 -27.53
C ASN A 368 -8.81 17.39 -27.76
N LYS A 369 -8.35 17.72 -28.97
CA LYS A 369 -6.98 17.46 -29.41
C LYS A 369 -6.54 18.52 -30.41
N VAL A 370 -5.31 19.00 -30.27
CA VAL A 370 -4.68 19.87 -31.27
C VAL A 370 -3.58 19.07 -31.97
N SER A 371 -3.51 19.14 -33.30
CA SER A 371 -2.55 18.37 -34.10
C SER A 371 -1.75 19.24 -35.06
N TRP A 372 -0.46 18.96 -35.18
CA TRP A 372 0.47 19.50 -36.16
C TRP A 372 0.97 18.37 -37.05
N TYR A 373 1.09 18.64 -38.35
CA TYR A 373 1.49 17.65 -39.35
C TYR A 373 2.72 18.15 -40.08
N PHE A 374 3.81 17.39 -40.01
CA PHE A 374 5.09 17.73 -40.63
C PHE A 374 5.38 16.74 -41.77
N LYS A 375 5.58 17.28 -42.97
CA LYS A 375 5.87 16.48 -44.16
C LYS A 375 7.36 16.12 -44.19
N LEU A 376 7.65 14.88 -44.52
CA LEU A 376 9.00 14.45 -44.89
C LEU A 376 9.19 14.61 -46.40
N PRO A 377 10.33 15.15 -46.86
CA PRO A 377 10.70 15.07 -48.26
C PRO A 377 10.69 13.61 -48.73
N GLU A 378 10.08 13.33 -49.88
CA GLU A 378 10.14 12.04 -50.56
C GLU A 378 9.48 10.84 -49.85
N SER A 379 8.68 11.07 -48.79
CA SER A 379 7.95 10.01 -48.07
C SER A 379 6.42 10.14 -48.19
N ASP A 380 5.72 8.99 -48.21
CA ASP A 380 4.25 8.91 -48.09
C ASP A 380 3.77 8.97 -46.62
N GLN A 381 4.70 9.16 -45.69
CA GLN A 381 4.47 9.31 -44.27
C GLN A 381 4.72 10.75 -43.80
N MET A 382 3.95 11.16 -42.81
CA MET A 382 4.06 12.45 -42.14
C MET A 382 4.16 12.24 -40.63
N LEU A 383 4.89 13.11 -39.96
CA LEU A 383 4.92 13.15 -38.50
C LEU A 383 3.71 13.92 -38.00
N GLN A 384 2.82 13.26 -37.28
CA GLN A 384 1.79 13.90 -36.48
C GLN A 384 2.33 14.14 -35.06
N ILE A 385 2.35 15.40 -34.65
CA ILE A 385 2.48 15.78 -33.24
C ILE A 385 1.09 16.19 -32.79
N SER A 386 0.68 15.75 -31.61
CA SER A 386 -0.60 16.14 -31.08
C SER A 386 -0.63 16.30 -29.59
N LYS A 387 -1.41 17.28 -29.14
CA LYS A 387 -1.64 17.61 -27.75
C LYS A 387 -3.10 17.31 -27.40
N ALA A 388 -3.33 16.37 -26.49
CA ALA A 388 -4.64 16.08 -25.95
C ALA A 388 -4.88 16.86 -24.64
N ASN A 389 -6.09 17.36 -24.44
CA ASN A 389 -6.46 18.10 -23.22
C ASN A 389 -6.90 17.18 -22.08
N TYR A 390 -7.32 15.95 -22.37
CA TYR A 390 -7.55 14.93 -21.34
C TYR A 390 -7.45 13.51 -21.92
N PRO A 391 -6.60 12.63 -21.35
CA PRO A 391 -5.51 12.97 -20.42
C PRO A 391 -4.49 13.92 -21.06
N TYR A 392 -3.88 14.81 -20.26
CA TYR A 392 -2.84 15.74 -20.74
C TYR A 392 -1.64 14.96 -21.30
N CYS A 393 -1.47 15.01 -22.63
CA CYS A 393 -0.50 14.17 -23.31
C CYS A 393 -0.05 14.79 -24.64
N PHE A 394 1.24 14.68 -24.93
CA PHE A 394 1.78 14.79 -26.28
C PHE A 394 1.93 13.41 -26.92
N SER A 395 1.42 13.24 -28.13
CA SER A 395 1.59 12.04 -28.95
C SER A 395 2.26 12.36 -30.26
N PHE A 396 3.31 11.61 -30.57
CA PHE A 396 4.12 11.70 -31.79
C PHE A 396 4.01 10.37 -32.53
N SER A 397 3.52 10.41 -33.77
CA SER A 397 3.28 9.20 -34.56
C SER A 397 3.37 9.44 -36.04
N TRP A 398 3.87 8.45 -36.76
CA TRP A 398 3.83 8.42 -38.23
C TRP A 398 2.42 8.11 -38.73
N ILE A 399 1.93 8.91 -39.67
CA ILE A 399 0.64 8.70 -40.34
C ILE A 399 0.80 8.81 -41.85
N LYS A 400 -0.10 8.19 -42.61
CA LYS A 400 -0.08 8.26 -44.08
C LYS A 400 -0.62 9.60 -44.56
N THR A 401 0.05 10.20 -45.55
CA THR A 401 -0.30 11.50 -46.14
C THR A 401 -1.74 11.56 -46.67
N LEU A 402 -2.26 10.44 -47.19
CA LEU A 402 -3.64 10.34 -47.71
C LEU A 402 -4.74 10.54 -46.66
N CYS A 403 -4.41 10.54 -45.37
CA CYS A 403 -5.37 10.65 -44.28
C CYS A 403 -5.63 12.09 -43.80
N ILE A 404 -5.09 13.10 -44.51
CA ILE A 404 -5.08 14.50 -44.04
C ILE A 404 -5.39 15.45 -45.21
N SER A 405 -6.16 16.52 -44.95
CA SER A 405 -6.39 17.60 -45.91
C SER A 405 -5.09 18.37 -46.21
N GLU A 406 -4.87 18.80 -47.46
CA GLU A 406 -3.66 19.55 -47.85
C GLU A 406 -3.48 20.86 -47.05
N ASP A 407 -4.58 21.51 -46.67
CA ASP A 407 -4.60 22.75 -45.88
C ASP A 407 -4.17 22.56 -44.42
N ALA A 408 -4.08 21.32 -43.94
CA ALA A 408 -3.73 21.01 -42.56
C ALA A 408 -2.21 20.83 -42.35
N VAL A 409 -1.41 20.78 -43.42
CA VAL A 409 0.03 20.51 -43.34
C VAL A 409 0.81 21.77 -42.98
N VAL A 410 1.68 21.68 -41.97
CA VAL A 410 2.65 22.73 -41.65
C VAL A 410 3.79 22.62 -42.67
N GLN A 411 4.03 23.68 -43.44
CA GLN A 411 5.12 23.76 -44.42
C GLN A 411 6.50 23.79 -43.78
#